data_AF-A0AAQ3UTW4-F1
#
_entry.id   AF-A0AAQ3UTW4-F1
#
_cell.length_a   1.000
_cell.length_b   1.000
_cell.length_c   1.000
_cell.angle_alpha   90.00
_cell.angle_beta   90.00
_cell.angle_gamma   90.00
#
_symmetry.space_group_name_H-M   'P 1'
#
loop_
_entity.id
_entity.type
_entity.pdbx_description
1 polymer ?
#
loop_
_entity_poly.entity_id
_entity_poly.type
_entity_poly.pdbx_seq_one_letter_code
_entity_poly.pdbx_strand_id
1 'polypeptide(L)'
;MAKRVFQKAATKVVRDSFSNARIQAIVNFHKRVKNINMKKAAEVKKLHLEAEELIQGEVDWIMKDAEAWRWICHHWAGSDFQGASDRNRVNVTNFALPEAESGVRPSFVEVYIRGHQGSDPENPEVLCNEQATEKLVKYKENLIQRHGPEFDWRAAAPDIEAIYHAGGVLRHGRIIADSCS
;
A
#
# COMPACT_ATOMS: atom_id res chain seq x y z
N MET A 1 -22.20 -5.88 9.11
CA MET A 1 -21.56 -4.93 8.18
C MET A 1 -20.79 -3.83 8.89
N ALA A 2 -21.40 -3.10 9.84
CA ALA A 2 -20.75 -2.02 10.59
C ALA A 2 -19.45 -2.43 11.31
N LYS A 3 -19.42 -3.60 11.98
CA LYS A 3 -18.23 -4.11 12.68
C LYS A 3 -17.01 -4.27 11.75
N ARG A 4 -17.20 -4.82 10.55
CA ARG A 4 -16.13 -5.02 9.57
C ARG A 4 -15.61 -3.68 9.02
N VAL A 5 -16.51 -2.73 8.76
CA VAL A 5 -16.14 -1.38 8.31
C VAL A 5 -15.36 -0.65 9.40
N PHE A 6 -15.85 -0.71 10.64
CA PHE A 6 -15.16 -0.15 11.81
C PHE A 6 -13.77 -0.75 11.99
N GLN A 7 -13.63 -2.08 11.93
CA GLN A 7 -12.33 -2.75 12.03
C GLN A 7 -11.36 -2.26 10.95
N LYS A 8 -11.79 -2.18 9.68
CA LYS A 8 -10.96 -1.65 8.60
C LYS A 8 -10.51 -0.22 8.85
N ALA A 9 -11.42 0.64 9.30
CA ALA A 9 -11.11 2.03 9.62
C ALA A 9 -10.13 2.14 10.80
N ALA A 10 -10.39 1.41 11.88
CA ALA A 10 -9.53 1.37 13.06
C ALA A 10 -8.12 0.88 12.72
N THR A 11 -7.99 -0.23 11.98
CA THR A 11 -6.69 -0.75 11.52
C THR A 11 -5.93 0.28 10.69
N LYS A 12 -6.62 1.00 9.80
CA LYS A 12 -6.01 2.06 8.99
C LYS A 12 -5.50 3.20 9.88
N VAL A 13 -6.32 3.71 10.80
CA VAL A 13 -5.94 4.81 11.68
C VAL A 13 -4.73 4.44 12.53
N VAL A 14 -4.73 3.25 13.14
CA VAL A 14 -3.62 2.77 13.96
C VAL A 14 -2.32 2.68 13.13
N ARG A 15 -2.37 2.08 11.95
CA ARG A 15 -1.22 1.97 11.05
C ARG A 15 -0.69 3.34 10.62
N ASP A 16 -1.59 4.26 10.28
CA ASP A 16 -1.23 5.61 9.85
C ASP A 16 -0.62 6.40 11.02
N SER A 17 -1.11 6.23 12.27
CA SER A 17 -0.50 6.80 13.48
C SER A 17 0.94 6.33 13.70
N PHE A 18 1.23 5.03 13.56
CA PHE A 18 2.58 4.51 13.67
C PHE A 18 3.50 5.01 12.55
N SER A 19 2.99 5.10 11.33
CA SER A 19 3.74 5.68 10.19
C SER A 19 4.10 7.14 10.45
N ASN A 20 3.19 7.91 11.03
CA ASN A 20 3.42 9.31 11.41
C ASN A 20 4.41 9.43 12.58
N ALA A 21 4.34 8.53 13.57
CA ALA A 21 5.32 8.50 14.65
C ALA A 21 6.73 8.23 14.13
N ARG A 22 6.92 7.30 13.20
CA ARG A 22 8.23 7.08 12.55
C ARG A 22 8.76 8.36 11.90
N ILE A 23 7.92 9.06 11.14
CA ILE A 23 8.29 10.33 10.49
C ILE A 23 8.66 11.38 11.54
N GLN A 24 7.86 11.52 12.59
CA GLN A 24 8.12 12.45 13.68
C GLN A 24 9.45 12.13 14.38
N ALA A 25 9.77 10.85 14.56
CA ALA A 25 11.02 10.44 15.18
C ALA A 25 12.24 10.81 14.34
N ILE A 26 12.18 10.55 13.04
CA ILE A 26 13.25 10.95 12.11
C ILE A 26 13.44 12.47 12.16
N VAL A 27 12.35 13.25 12.16
CA VAL A 27 12.42 14.73 12.25
C VAL A 27 13.03 15.17 13.58
N ASN A 28 12.57 14.61 14.70
CA ASN A 28 13.05 14.95 16.03
C ASN A 28 14.54 14.63 16.19
N PHE A 29 14.99 13.47 15.71
CA PHE A 29 16.41 13.11 15.70
C PHE A 29 17.25 14.10 14.89
N HIS A 30 16.86 14.40 13.65
CA HIS A 30 17.61 15.35 12.81
C HIS A 30 17.62 16.76 13.41
N LYS A 31 16.52 17.20 14.02
CA LYS A 31 16.44 18.50 14.68
C LYS A 31 17.30 18.58 15.93
N ARG A 32 17.26 17.56 16.80
CA ARG A 32 17.92 17.59 18.12
C ARG A 32 19.39 17.20 18.05
N VAL A 33 19.74 16.20 17.24
CA VAL A 33 21.09 15.61 17.19
C VAL A 33 21.91 16.22 16.06
N LYS A 34 21.34 16.33 14.86
CA LYS A 34 22.04 16.86 13.68
C LYS A 34 21.88 18.37 13.50
N ASN A 35 21.02 19.02 14.30
CA ASN A 35 20.66 20.43 14.19
C ASN A 35 20.16 20.82 12.78
N ILE A 36 19.53 19.88 12.07
CA ILE A 36 18.96 20.06 10.73
C ILE A 36 17.44 20.13 10.83
N ASN A 37 16.86 21.23 10.34
CA ASN A 37 15.41 21.37 10.29
C ASN A 37 14.84 20.78 8.99
N MET A 38 14.31 19.56 9.07
CA MET A 38 13.70 18.87 7.93
C MET A 38 12.29 19.41 7.65
N LYS A 39 12.14 20.23 6.60
CA LYS A 39 10.85 20.85 6.22
C LYS A 39 9.97 19.98 5.32
N LYS A 40 10.55 19.05 4.56
CA LYS A 40 9.84 18.29 3.54
C LYS A 40 9.55 16.87 3.99
N ALA A 41 8.29 16.58 4.34
CA ALA A 41 7.85 15.25 4.75
C ALA A 41 8.15 14.15 3.70
N ALA A 42 8.17 14.50 2.41
CA ALA A 42 8.49 13.56 1.33
C ALA A 42 9.96 13.08 1.36
N GLU A 43 10.89 13.93 1.79
CA GLU A 43 12.30 13.57 1.92
C GLU A 43 12.53 12.74 3.19
N VAL A 44 11.87 13.11 4.29
CA VAL A 44 11.91 12.38 5.57
C VAL A 44 11.46 10.92 5.40
N LYS A 45 10.38 10.68 4.64
CA LYS A 45 9.83 9.34 4.41
C LYS A 45 10.81 8.36 3.76
N LYS A 46 11.82 8.87 3.04
CA LYS A 46 12.83 8.05 2.34
C LYS A 46 14.00 7.65 3.24
N LEU A 47 14.16 8.28 4.39
CA LEU A 47 15.26 7.99 5.29
C LEU A 47 14.95 6.73 6.09
N HIS A 48 15.92 5.83 6.13
CA HIS A 48 16.01 4.77 7.11
C HIS A 48 17.07 5.16 8.13
N LEU A 49 16.74 4.98 9.40
CA LEU A 49 17.62 5.25 10.52
C LEU A 49 17.78 3.96 11.32
N GLU A 50 18.90 3.85 12.01
CA GLU A 50 19.13 2.76 12.95
C GLU A 50 18.20 2.87 14.16
N ALA A 51 18.03 1.77 14.89
CA ALA A 51 17.10 1.72 16.02
C ALA A 51 17.47 2.75 17.10
N GLU A 52 18.76 2.90 17.39
CA GLU A 52 19.31 3.82 18.38
C GLU A 52 19.08 5.29 18.00
N GLU A 53 19.13 5.59 16.70
CA GLU A 53 18.84 6.92 16.18
C GLU A 53 17.34 7.24 16.26
N LEU A 54 16.47 6.26 15.97
CA LEU A 54 15.02 6.39 16.11
C LEU A 54 14.61 6.58 17.57
N ILE A 55 15.25 5.87 18.51
CA ILE A 55 14.96 5.99 19.95
C ILE A 55 15.21 7.41 20.44
N GLN A 56 16.27 8.07 19.96
CA GLN A 56 16.58 9.48 20.27
C GLN A 56 15.56 10.46 19.69
N GLY A 57 14.87 10.06 18.62
CA GLY A 57 13.76 10.79 18.00
C GLY A 57 12.44 10.67 18.78
N GLU A 58 12.47 10.80 20.10
CA GLU A 58 11.31 10.59 21.00
C GLU A 58 9.96 11.10 20.46
N VAL A 59 8.89 10.33 20.67
CA VAL A 59 7.52 10.68 20.28
C VAL A 59 6.58 10.60 21.48
N ASP A 60 6.08 11.74 21.94
CA ASP A 60 5.40 11.93 23.24
C ASP A 60 4.26 10.93 23.53
N TRP A 61 3.43 10.59 22.54
CA TRP A 61 2.23 9.78 22.78
C TRP A 61 2.54 8.29 22.99
N ILE A 62 3.59 7.77 22.36
CA ILE A 62 3.98 6.35 22.43
C ILE A 62 5.03 6.11 23.51
N MET A 63 5.83 7.13 23.84
CA MET A 63 6.83 7.09 24.91
C MET A 63 6.26 6.86 26.32
N LYS A 64 4.93 6.91 26.48
CA LYS A 64 4.26 6.45 27.71
C LYS A 64 4.59 4.99 28.04
N ASP A 65 4.92 4.20 27.02
CA ASP A 65 5.47 2.86 27.15
C ASP A 65 6.82 2.79 26.43
N ALA A 66 7.90 2.89 27.21
CA ALA A 66 9.26 2.91 26.69
C ALA A 66 9.69 1.56 26.09
N GLU A 67 9.10 0.45 26.54
CA GLU A 67 9.39 -0.87 25.98
C GLU A 67 8.75 -1.02 24.61
N ALA A 68 7.48 -0.63 24.48
CA ALA A 68 6.77 -0.61 23.20
C ALA A 68 7.46 0.33 22.18
N TRP A 69 7.96 1.48 22.64
CA TRP A 69 8.73 2.39 21.78
C TRP A 69 10.03 1.77 21.26
N ARG A 70 10.84 1.16 22.14
CA ARG A 70 12.08 0.49 21.72
C ARG A 70 11.80 -0.62 20.72
N TRP A 71 10.80 -1.45 21.02
CA TRP A 71 10.42 -2.55 20.13
C TRP A 71 10.04 -2.07 18.73
N ILE A 72 9.23 -1.01 18.63
CA ILE A 72 8.82 -0.50 17.32
C ILE A 72 9.97 0.18 16.55
N CYS A 73 10.90 0.85 17.26
CA CYS A 73 12.12 1.38 16.64
C CYS A 73 12.97 0.26 16.04
N HIS A 74 13.17 -0.85 16.76
CA HIS A 74 13.86 -2.02 16.21
C HIS A 74 13.13 -2.62 15.01
N HIS A 75 11.80 -2.72 15.07
CA HIS A 75 11.01 -3.19 13.94
C HIS A 75 11.20 -2.31 12.69
N TRP A 76 11.18 -0.99 12.82
CA TRP A 76 11.38 -0.07 11.69
C TRP A 76 12.81 -0.03 11.17
N ALA A 77 13.80 -0.28 12.02
CA ALA A 77 15.20 -0.38 11.63
C ALA A 77 15.51 -1.72 10.95
N GLY A 78 14.70 -2.77 11.16
CA GLY A 78 14.89 -4.09 10.56
C GLY A 78 14.82 -4.09 9.03
N SER A 79 15.65 -4.94 8.40
CA SER A 79 15.74 -5.11 6.95
C SER A 79 14.40 -5.44 6.30
N ASP A 80 13.56 -6.22 6.99
CA ASP A 80 12.24 -6.63 6.50
C ASP A 80 11.32 -5.41 6.28
N PHE A 81 11.31 -4.49 7.25
CA PHE A 81 10.52 -3.28 7.15
C PHE A 81 11.08 -2.33 6.08
N GLN A 82 12.41 -2.14 6.06
CA GLN A 82 13.06 -1.26 5.09
C GLN A 82 12.80 -1.74 3.66
N GLY A 83 12.99 -3.03 3.38
CA GLY A 83 12.70 -3.65 2.09
C GLY A 83 11.23 -3.53 1.69
N ALA A 84 10.30 -3.79 2.61
CA ALA A 84 8.87 -3.62 2.35
C ALA A 84 8.49 -2.16 2.07
N SER A 85 9.05 -1.21 2.82
CA SER A 85 8.84 0.23 2.65
C SER A 85 9.37 0.72 1.31
N ASP A 86 10.58 0.31 0.93
CA ASP A 86 11.21 0.70 -0.33
C ASP A 86 10.46 0.13 -1.53
N ARG A 87 10.08 -1.15 -1.48
CA ARG A 87 9.24 -1.79 -2.49
C ARG A 87 7.90 -1.05 -2.65
N ASN A 88 7.22 -0.75 -1.55
CA ASN A 88 5.94 -0.01 -1.61
C ASN A 88 6.12 1.39 -2.21
N ARG A 89 7.23 2.06 -1.94
CA ARG A 89 7.55 3.38 -2.52
C ARG A 89 7.78 3.27 -4.03
N VAL A 90 8.57 2.29 -4.47
CA VAL A 90 8.81 2.01 -5.90
C VAL A 90 7.49 1.72 -6.60
N ASN A 91 6.63 0.90 -5.99
CA ASN A 91 5.33 0.56 -6.56
C ASN A 91 4.41 1.78 -6.74
N VAL A 92 4.40 2.72 -5.78
CA VAL A 92 3.65 4.00 -5.93
C VAL A 92 4.21 4.83 -7.08
N THR A 93 5.54 4.88 -7.24
CA THR A 93 6.16 5.58 -8.36
C THR A 93 5.83 4.90 -9.69
N ASN A 94 5.98 3.57 -9.78
CA ASN A 94 5.69 2.78 -10.97
C ASN A 94 4.22 2.87 -11.41
N PHE A 95 3.30 3.04 -10.47
CA PHE A 95 1.89 3.29 -10.78
C PHE A 95 1.67 4.60 -11.56
N ALA A 96 2.48 5.64 -11.31
CA ALA A 96 2.30 6.97 -11.89
C ALA A 96 3.03 7.19 -13.23
N LEU A 97 3.93 6.29 -13.62
CA LEU A 97 4.83 6.42 -14.78
C LEU A 97 4.33 5.95 -16.17
N PRO A 98 3.40 4.99 -16.35
CA PRO A 98 3.37 4.23 -17.62
C PRO A 98 3.02 5.05 -18.87
N GLU A 99 2.08 5.99 -18.76
CA GLU A 99 1.68 6.85 -19.89
C GLU A 99 2.70 7.96 -20.14
N ALA A 100 3.36 8.45 -19.08
CA ALA A 100 4.33 9.54 -19.15
C ALA A 100 5.63 9.14 -19.86
N GLU A 101 6.04 7.87 -19.75
CA GLU A 101 7.30 7.38 -20.34
C GLU A 101 7.12 6.82 -21.76
N SER A 102 6.03 6.10 -22.01
CA SER A 102 5.87 5.34 -23.26
C SER A 102 4.98 6.03 -24.30
N GLY A 103 4.19 7.03 -23.89
CA GLY A 103 3.12 7.61 -24.73
C GLY A 103 1.99 6.62 -25.07
N VAL A 104 2.06 5.38 -24.59
CA VAL A 104 1.05 4.35 -24.74
C VAL A 104 0.32 4.22 -23.41
N ARG A 105 -1.02 4.26 -23.46
CA ARG A 105 -1.83 4.06 -22.26
C ARG A 105 -1.73 2.59 -21.83
N PRO A 106 -1.24 2.30 -20.61
CA PRO A 106 -1.18 0.93 -20.11
C PRO A 106 -2.59 0.37 -19.90
N SER A 107 -2.72 -0.95 -19.93
CA SER A 107 -3.95 -1.61 -19.55
C SER A 107 -4.21 -1.51 -18.05
N PHE A 108 -5.46 -1.73 -17.63
CA PHE A 108 -5.81 -1.77 -16.21
C PHE A 108 -5.00 -2.83 -15.43
N VAL A 109 -4.77 -3.99 -16.05
CA VAL A 109 -4.04 -5.11 -15.44
C VAL A 109 -2.56 -4.77 -15.30
N GLU A 110 -1.96 -4.15 -16.32
CA GLU A 110 -0.56 -3.73 -16.27
C GLU A 110 -0.31 -2.71 -15.15
N VAL A 111 -1.21 -1.72 -15.03
CA VAL A 111 -1.16 -0.74 -13.94
C VAL A 111 -1.28 -1.42 -12.58
N TYR A 112 -2.18 -2.40 -12.45
CA TYR A 112 -2.40 -3.13 -11.20
C TYR A 112 -1.16 -3.94 -10.79
N ILE A 113 -0.58 -4.70 -11.73
CA ILE A 113 0.63 -5.52 -11.50
C ILE A 113 1.81 -4.64 -11.12
N ARG A 114 2.09 -3.57 -11.88
CA ARG A 114 3.20 -2.65 -11.58
C ARG A 114 3.03 -1.96 -10.21
N GLY A 115 1.81 -1.54 -9.89
CA GLY A 115 1.49 -0.92 -8.60
C GLY A 115 1.53 -1.89 -7.41
N HIS A 116 1.63 -3.20 -7.65
CA HIS A 116 1.69 -4.23 -6.62
C HIS A 116 2.84 -5.20 -6.84
N GLN A 117 3.90 -4.78 -7.54
CA GLN A 117 5.00 -5.68 -7.90
C GLN A 117 5.62 -6.35 -6.66
N GLY A 118 5.84 -7.66 -6.75
CA GLY A 118 6.53 -8.45 -5.74
C GLY A 118 8.03 -8.17 -5.70
N SER A 119 8.73 -8.93 -4.85
CA SER A 119 10.19 -8.81 -4.74
C SER A 119 10.94 -9.56 -5.85
N ASP A 120 10.27 -10.50 -6.52
CA ASP A 120 10.83 -11.32 -7.59
C ASP A 120 10.41 -10.77 -8.97
N PRO A 121 11.33 -10.16 -9.73
CA PRO A 121 11.03 -9.60 -11.06
C PRO A 121 10.74 -10.67 -12.11
N GLU A 122 11.20 -11.91 -11.93
CA GLU A 122 10.97 -13.01 -12.86
C GLU A 122 9.55 -13.59 -12.75
N ASN A 123 8.84 -13.29 -11.65
CA ASN A 123 7.49 -13.75 -11.37
C ASN A 123 6.52 -12.58 -11.14
N PRO A 124 6.17 -11.79 -12.18
CA PRO A 124 5.40 -10.56 -12.04
C PRO A 124 3.96 -10.75 -11.55
N GLU A 125 3.42 -11.98 -11.61
CA GLU A 125 2.09 -12.31 -11.07
C GLU A 125 2.10 -12.56 -9.56
N VAL A 126 3.27 -12.80 -8.96
CA VAL A 126 3.43 -12.88 -7.52
C VAL A 126 3.61 -11.46 -6.99
N LEU A 127 2.50 -10.90 -6.51
CA LEU A 127 2.43 -9.50 -6.08
C LEU A 127 3.01 -9.31 -4.66
N CYS A 128 3.11 -8.05 -4.24
CA CYS A 128 3.76 -7.62 -3.00
C CYS A 128 3.17 -8.22 -1.72
N ASN A 129 1.95 -8.76 -1.79
CA ASN A 129 1.29 -9.53 -0.75
C ASN A 129 0.26 -10.51 -1.34
N GLU A 130 -0.06 -11.54 -0.57
CA GLU A 130 -1.01 -12.61 -0.94
C GLU A 130 -2.39 -12.08 -1.34
N GLN A 131 -2.92 -11.07 -0.64
CA GLN A 131 -4.24 -10.51 -0.96
C GLN A 131 -4.29 -9.82 -2.33
N ALA A 132 -3.19 -9.19 -2.76
CA ALA A 132 -3.09 -8.61 -4.09
C ALA A 132 -3.04 -9.71 -5.15
N THR A 133 -2.21 -10.74 -4.93
CA THR A 133 -2.08 -11.91 -5.81
C THR A 133 -3.42 -12.63 -5.97
N GLU A 134 -4.11 -12.93 -4.86
CA GLU A 134 -5.42 -13.58 -4.89
C GLU A 134 -6.46 -12.77 -5.65
N LYS A 135 -6.46 -11.44 -5.53
CA LYS A 135 -7.40 -10.58 -6.27
C LYS A 135 -7.15 -10.65 -7.76
N LEU A 136 -5.89 -10.65 -8.18
CA LEU A 136 -5.52 -10.79 -9.59
C LEU A 136 -5.97 -12.15 -10.14
N VAL A 137 -5.73 -13.23 -9.39
CA VAL A 137 -6.18 -14.59 -9.73
C VAL A 137 -7.70 -14.65 -9.86
N LYS A 138 -8.45 -14.17 -8.85
CA LYS A 138 -9.92 -14.13 -8.89
C LYS A 138 -10.44 -13.29 -10.05
N TYR A 139 -9.79 -12.18 -10.37
CA TYR A 139 -10.16 -11.33 -11.51
C TYR A 139 -10.00 -12.09 -12.84
N LYS A 140 -8.86 -12.76 -13.04
CA LYS A 140 -8.60 -13.63 -14.20
C LYS A 140 -9.64 -14.75 -14.30
N GLU A 141 -9.90 -15.47 -13.22
CA GLU A 141 -10.87 -16.58 -13.19
C GLU A 141 -12.29 -16.10 -13.56
N ASN A 142 -12.73 -14.97 -13.00
CA ASN A 142 -14.04 -14.39 -13.32
C ASN A 142 -14.13 -13.99 -14.80
N LEU A 143 -13.06 -13.45 -15.39
CA LEU A 143 -13.05 -13.09 -16.81
C LEU A 143 -13.08 -14.32 -17.71
N ILE A 144 -12.29 -15.35 -17.41
CA ILE A 144 -12.30 -16.62 -18.16
C ILE A 144 -13.68 -17.28 -18.07
N GLN A 145 -14.31 -17.26 -16.90
CA GLN A 145 -15.66 -17.80 -16.73
C GLN A 145 -16.72 -17.05 -17.55
N ARG A 146 -16.55 -15.73 -17.74
CA ARG A 146 -17.52 -14.86 -18.43
C ARG A 146 -17.34 -14.83 -19.94
N HIS A 147 -16.09 -14.76 -20.40
CA HIS A 147 -15.74 -14.48 -21.80
C HIS A 147 -15.04 -15.67 -22.49
N GLY A 148 -14.73 -16.74 -21.75
CA GLY A 148 -14.06 -17.93 -22.25
C GLY A 148 -12.53 -17.92 -22.05
N PRO A 149 -11.87 -19.07 -22.24
CA PRO A 149 -10.43 -19.25 -21.97
C PRO A 149 -9.52 -18.48 -22.93
N GLU A 150 -9.98 -18.20 -24.15
CA GLU A 150 -9.22 -17.46 -25.18
C GLU A 150 -9.31 -15.93 -25.00
N PHE A 151 -10.04 -15.45 -23.99
CA PHE A 151 -10.20 -14.02 -23.76
C PHE A 151 -8.90 -13.39 -23.25
N ASP A 152 -8.36 -12.42 -24.01
CA ASP A 152 -7.20 -11.64 -23.58
C ASP A 152 -7.58 -10.59 -22.52
N TRP A 153 -7.68 -11.07 -21.30
CA TRP A 153 -7.99 -10.27 -20.13
C TRP A 153 -6.91 -9.26 -19.75
N ARG A 154 -5.69 -9.38 -20.28
CA ARG A 154 -4.59 -8.46 -19.96
C ARG A 154 -4.65 -7.18 -20.79
N ALA A 155 -5.07 -7.27 -22.04
CA ALA A 155 -5.21 -6.11 -22.92
C ALA A 155 -6.61 -5.48 -22.89
N ALA A 156 -7.63 -6.25 -22.45
CA ALA A 156 -9.01 -5.79 -22.44
C ALA A 156 -9.27 -4.59 -21.49
N ALA A 157 -10.31 -3.83 -21.80
CA ALA A 157 -10.86 -2.83 -20.89
C ALA A 157 -11.33 -3.49 -19.57
N PRO A 158 -11.29 -2.77 -18.44
CA PRO A 158 -11.70 -3.32 -17.15
C PRO A 158 -13.17 -3.75 -17.14
N ASP A 159 -13.43 -5.03 -16.82
CA ASP A 159 -14.77 -5.57 -16.60
C ASP A 159 -15.18 -5.30 -15.14
N ILE A 160 -16.13 -4.37 -14.96
CA ILE A 160 -16.59 -3.92 -13.65
C ILE A 160 -17.19 -5.06 -12.83
N GLU A 161 -17.89 -6.01 -13.47
CA GLU A 161 -18.47 -7.15 -12.78
C GLU A 161 -17.38 -8.12 -12.30
N ALA A 162 -16.38 -8.40 -13.15
CA ALA A 162 -15.25 -9.23 -12.75
C ALA A 162 -14.44 -8.60 -11.61
N ILE A 163 -14.23 -7.28 -11.64
CA ILE A 163 -13.59 -6.52 -10.54
C ILE A 163 -14.43 -6.64 -9.26
N TYR A 164 -15.75 -6.47 -9.38
CA TYR A 164 -16.67 -6.53 -8.25
C TYR A 164 -16.64 -7.91 -7.55
N HIS A 165 -16.64 -8.99 -8.34
CA HIS A 165 -16.54 -10.35 -7.82
C HIS A 165 -15.14 -10.67 -7.25
N ALA A 166 -14.08 -10.20 -7.88
CA ALA A 166 -12.70 -10.34 -7.36
C ALA A 166 -12.50 -9.57 -6.04
N GLY A 167 -13.18 -8.43 -5.86
CA GLY A 167 -13.16 -7.61 -4.65
C GLY A 167 -13.94 -8.17 -3.45
N GLY A 168 -14.60 -9.33 -3.62
CA GLY A 168 -15.32 -10.02 -2.55
C GLY A 168 -16.74 -9.51 -2.31
N VAL A 169 -17.43 -9.03 -3.35
CA VAL A 169 -18.90 -8.80 -3.37
C VAL A 169 -19.38 -7.91 -2.21
N LEU A 170 -18.67 -6.82 -1.91
CA LEU A 170 -19.18 -5.81 -0.99
C LEU A 170 -20.01 -4.81 -1.80
N ARG A 171 -21.35 -4.97 -1.78
CA ARG A 171 -22.29 -3.90 -2.17
C ARG A 171 -21.87 -2.62 -1.44
N HIS A 172 -21.22 -1.69 -2.14
CA HIS A 172 -21.18 -0.32 -1.69
C HIS A 172 -22.62 0.17 -1.73
N GLY A 173 -23.19 0.45 -0.57
CA GLY A 173 -24.56 0.90 -0.46
C GLY A 173 -24.72 2.25 -1.16
N ARG A 174 -25.19 2.21 -2.42
CA ARG A 174 -26.15 3.15 -3.01
C ARG A 174 -26.55 2.63 -4.40
N ILE A 175 -27.60 1.82 -4.44
CA ILE A 175 -28.54 1.88 -5.55
C ILE A 175 -29.81 2.40 -4.90
N ILE A 176 -30.06 3.70 -5.04
CA ILE A 176 -31.44 4.18 -5.01
C ILE A 176 -32.03 3.61 -6.28
N ALA A 177 -32.77 2.51 -6.15
CA ALA A 177 -33.63 2.05 -7.21
C ALA A 177 -34.85 2.97 -7.21
N ASP A 178 -34.71 4.14 -7.84
CA ASP A 178 -35.87 4.80 -8.41
C ASP A 178 -36.09 4.15 -9.77
N SER A 179 -36.68 2.94 -9.72
CA SER A 179 -37.44 2.45 -10.84
C SER A 179 -38.65 3.36 -10.98
N CYS A 180 -38.65 4.18 -12.02
CA CYS A 180 -39.87 4.76 -12.58
C CYS A 180 -40.95 3.68 -12.67
N SER A 181 -42.10 3.97 -12.09
CA SER A 181 -43.43 3.55 -12.54
C SER A 181 -44.38 4.67 -12.18
#